data_AF-A0A1Y4TRK3-F1
#
_entry.id   AF-A0A1Y4TRK3-F1
#
_cell.length_a   1.000
_cell.length_b   1.000
_cell.length_c   1.000
_cell.angle_alpha   90.00
_cell.angle_beta   90.00
_cell.angle_gamma   90.00
#
_symmetry.space_group_name_H-M   'P 1'
#
loop_
_entity.id
_entity.type
_entity.pdbx_description
1 polymer ?
#
loop_
_entity_poly.entity_id
_entity_poly.type
_entity_poly.pdbx_seq_one_letter_code
_entity_poly.pdbx_strand_id
1 'polypeptide(L)' 'MPNADKQEIEVNYITRANITDRDGAIALVTLNLEQFKLVRTMMVDSGYTGQNFANEISSLTSAKVIVVK' A
#
# COMPACT_ATOMS: atom_id res chain seq x y z
N MET A 1 -33.07 10.28 3.45
CA MET A 1 -32.37 8.98 3.42
C MET A 1 -30.90 9.29 3.17
N PRO A 2 -29.95 8.83 4.01
CA PRO A 2 -28.55 9.14 3.79
C PRO A 2 -28.03 8.37 2.56
N ASN A 3 -27.27 9.07 1.74
CA ASN A 3 -26.77 8.64 0.44
C ASN A 3 -25.71 7.54 0.61
N ALA A 4 -25.88 6.39 -0.05
CA ALA A 4 -25.07 5.19 0.16
C ALA A 4 -23.68 5.20 -0.51
N ASP A 5 -23.30 6.28 -1.21
CA ASP A 5 -22.18 6.24 -2.16
C ASP A 5 -21.01 7.16 -1.83
N LYS A 6 -20.70 7.34 -0.54
CA LYS A 6 -19.40 7.88 -0.13
C LYS A 6 -18.89 7.18 1.12
N GLN A 7 -18.37 5.96 0.96
CA GLN A 7 -17.21 5.61 1.77
C GLN A 7 -16.08 6.51 1.27
N GLU A 8 -15.81 7.60 1.99
CA GLU A 8 -14.52 8.27 1.89
C GLU A 8 -13.46 7.23 2.20
N ILE A 9 -12.81 6.69 1.16
CA ILE A 9 -11.62 5.89 1.35
C ILE A 9 -10.50 6.88 1.64
N GLU A 10 -10.37 7.25 2.90
CA GLU A 10 -9.21 8.00 3.39
C GLU A 10 -8.03 7.03 3.47
N VAL A 11 -7.19 6.99 2.43
CA VAL A 11 -5.95 6.20 2.44
C VAL A 11 -4.81 7.08 2.93
N ASN A 12 -4.60 7.07 4.25
CA ASN A 12 -3.43 7.67 4.89
C ASN A 12 -2.58 6.58 5.54
N TYR A 13 -1.57 6.06 4.84
CA TYR A 13 -0.50 5.28 5.48
C TYR A 13 0.86 5.63 4.85
N ILE A 14 1.57 6.56 5.50
CA ILE A 14 3.01 6.76 5.31
C ILE A 14 3.71 6.00 6.43
N THR A 15 4.06 4.74 6.21
CA THR A 15 4.93 3.99 7.14
C THR A 15 6.38 4.37 6.86
N ARG A 16 6.87 5.41 7.54
CA ARG A 16 8.31 5.65 7.69
C ARG A 16 8.86 4.64 8.66
N ALA A 17 9.68 3.74 8.15
CA ALA A 17 9.83 2.48 8.83
C ALA A 17 11.12 1.77 8.35
N ASN A 18 11.93 1.32 9.29
CA ASN A 18 13.18 0.53 9.20
C ASN A 18 12.97 -0.74 8.30
N ILE A 19 14.03 -1.42 7.86
CA ILE A 19 13.97 -2.72 7.15
C ILE A 19 12.94 -3.70 7.75
N THR A 20 12.77 -3.76 9.08
CA THR A 20 11.74 -4.58 9.75
C THR A 20 10.31 -4.23 9.33
N ASP A 21 10.08 -2.98 9.00
CA ASP A 21 8.77 -2.46 8.66
C ASP A 21 8.40 -2.69 7.18
N ARG A 22 9.39 -2.98 6.32
CA ARG A 22 9.12 -3.49 4.96
C ARG A 22 8.41 -4.84 5.04
N ASP A 23 8.97 -5.78 5.79
CA ASP A 23 8.42 -7.13 5.92
C ASP A 23 7.04 -7.08 6.61
N GLY A 24 6.88 -6.18 7.59
CA GLY A 24 5.60 -5.87 8.21
C GLY A 24 4.57 -5.30 7.22
N ALA A 25 4.97 -4.38 6.34
CA ALA A 25 4.09 -3.81 5.31
C ALA A 25 3.68 -4.86 4.27
N ILE A 26 4.61 -5.70 3.82
CA ILE A 26 4.33 -6.82 2.92
C ILE A 26 3.35 -7.80 3.57
N ALA A 27 3.57 -8.16 4.83
CA ALA A 27 2.68 -9.04 5.58
C ALA A 27 1.28 -8.43 5.72
N LEU A 28 1.18 -7.14 6.04
CA LEU A 28 -0.10 -6.43 6.13
C LEU A 28 -0.88 -6.48 4.82
N VAL A 29 -0.22 -6.19 3.69
CA VAL A 29 -0.86 -6.23 2.37
C VAL A 29 -1.28 -7.66 2.02
N THR A 30 -0.41 -8.63 2.26
CA THR A 30 -0.67 -10.05 2.00
C THR A 30 -1.85 -10.59 2.82
N LEU A 31 -1.97 -10.18 4.08
CA LEU A 31 -3.08 -10.58 4.96
C LEU A 31 -4.42 -9.94 4.58
N ASN A 32 -4.41 -8.84 3.81
CA ASN A 32 -5.60 -8.02 3.52
C ASN A 32 -5.82 -7.82 2.00
N LEU A 33 -5.41 -8.77 1.17
CA LEU A 33 -5.45 -8.63 -0.30
C LEU A 33 -6.83 -8.25 -0.84
N GLU A 34 -7.90 -8.81 -0.29
CA GLU A 34 -9.28 -8.50 -0.72
C GLU A 34 -9.64 -7.02 -0.53
N GLN A 35 -9.21 -6.43 0.57
CA GLN A 35 -9.40 -5.01 0.86
C GLN A 35 -8.53 -4.14 -0.06
N PHE A 36 -7.32 -4.60 -0.37
CA PHE A 36 -6.41 -3.91 -1.29
C PHE A 36 -6.83 -4.01 -2.77
N LYS A 37 -7.74 -4.91 -3.16
CA LYS A 37 -8.30 -4.94 -4.55
C LYS A 37 -9.05 -3.66 -4.92
N LEU A 38 -9.61 -2.96 -3.94
CA LEU A 38 -10.32 -1.69 -4.17
C LEU A 38 -9.37 -0.49 -4.27
N VAL A 39 -8.11 -0.66 -3.83
CA VAL A 39 -7.10 0.39 -3.85
C VAL A 39 -6.60 0.57 -5.28
N ARG A 40 -6.75 1.80 -5.80
CA ARG A 40 -6.32 2.14 -7.18
C ARG A 40 -4.88 2.60 -7.26
N THR A 41 -4.36 3.21 -6.19
CA THR A 41 -3.01 3.78 -6.17
C THR A 41 -2.42 3.67 -4.78
N MET A 42 -1.17 3.24 -4.70
CA MET A 42 -0.39 3.15 -3.47
C MET A 42 0.88 3.97 -3.63
N MET A 43 1.18 4.81 -2.64
CA MET A 43 2.46 5.51 -2.56
C MET A 43 3.39 4.73 -1.62
N VAL A 44 4.62 4.48 -2.07
CA VAL A 44 5.64 3.77 -1.28
C VAL A 44 6.91 4.62 -1.22
N ASP A 45 7.56 4.63 -0.06
CA ASP A 45 8.79 5.41 0.17
C ASP A 45 9.97 4.78 -0.58
N SER A 46 10.77 5.62 -1.25
CA SER A 46 12.02 5.24 -1.94
C SER A 46 13.18 4.95 -0.99
N GLY A 47 13.05 5.27 0.30
CA GLY A 47 14.03 4.99 1.35
C GLY A 47 14.33 3.50 1.57
N TYR A 48 13.49 2.60 1.05
CA TYR A 48 13.77 1.16 1.02
C TYR A 48 14.75 0.83 -0.11
N THR A 49 16.04 1.08 0.09
CA THR A 49 17.11 0.89 -0.91
C THR A 49 17.55 -0.58 -1.13
N GLY A 50 16.65 -1.56 -0.91
CA GLY A 50 16.90 -2.99 -1.08
C GLY A 50 16.12 -3.62 -2.25
N GLN A 51 15.86 -4.95 -2.20
CA GLN A 51 14.89 -5.64 -3.07
C GLN A 51 13.69 -4.73 -3.29
N ASN A 52 13.36 -4.43 -4.55
CA ASN A 52 12.51 -3.29 -4.91
C ASN A 52 11.13 -3.44 -4.27
N PHE A 53 10.92 -2.81 -3.11
CA PHE A 53 9.68 -2.87 -2.32
C PHE A 53 8.47 -2.48 -3.16
N ALA A 54 8.64 -1.50 -4.06
CA ALA A 54 7.61 -1.11 -5.01
C ALA A 54 7.21 -2.25 -5.95
N ASN A 55 8.17 -3.05 -6.42
CA ASN A 55 7.88 -4.22 -7.25
C ASN A 55 7.13 -5.30 -6.45
N GLU A 56 7.48 -5.47 -5.18
CA GLU A 56 6.84 -6.45 -4.31
C GLU A 56 5.37 -6.11 -4.05
N ILE A 57 5.08 -4.84 -3.70
CA ILE A 57 3.70 -4.34 -3.57
C ILE A 57 2.94 -4.39 -4.91
N SER A 58 3.62 -4.11 -6.03
CA SER A 58 3.03 -4.24 -7.37
C SER A 58 2.72 -5.68 -7.75
N SER A 59 3.44 -6.65 -7.19
CA SER A 59 3.19 -8.08 -7.42
C SER A 59 2.03 -8.62 -6.58
N LEU A 60 1.79 -8.01 -5.42
CA LEU A 60 0.73 -8.42 -4.48
C LEU A 60 -0.61 -7.76 -4.79
N THR A 61 -0.61 -6.57 -5.41
CA THR A 61 -1.81 -5.77 -5.60
C THR A 61 -2.00 -5.37 -7.06
N SER A 62 -3.25 -5.09 -7.45
CA SER A 62 -3.56 -4.46 -8.75
C SER A 62 -3.45 -2.93 -8.73
N ALA A 63 -2.98 -2.35 -7.63
CA ALA A 63 -2.88 -0.90 -7.48
C ALA A 63 -1.71 -0.35 -8.31
N LYS A 64 -1.85 0.87 -8.82
CA LYS A 64 -0.71 1.61 -9.36
C LYS A 64 0.23 2.00 -8.20
N VAL A 65 1.46 1.50 -8.20
CA VAL A 65 2.46 1.87 -7.20
C VAL A 65 3.25 3.10 -7.66
N ILE A 66 3.31 4.13 -6.82
CA ILE A 66 4.08 5.36 -7.03
C ILE A 66 5.17 5.41 -5.97
N VAL A 67 6.42 5.51 -6.42
CA VAL A 67 7.57 5.67 -5.53
C VAL A 67 7.75 7.16 -5.22
N VAL A 68 7.78 7.51 -3.93
CA VAL A 68 7.97 8.88 -3.45
C VAL A 68 9.31 9.03 -2.70
N LYS A 69 9.90 10.22 -2.73
CA LYS A 69 11.20 10.52 -2.12
C LYS A 69 11.10 11.71 -1.18
#